data_AF-A0A8X6LC98-F1
#
_entry.id   AF-A0A8X6LC98-F1
#
_cell.length_a   1.000
_cell.length_b   1.000
_cell.length_c   1.000
_cell.angle_alpha   90.00
_cell.angle_beta   90.00
_cell.angle_gamma   90.00
#
_symmetry.space_group_name_H-M   'P 1'
#
loop_
_entity.id
_entity.type
_entity.pdbx_description
1 polymer ?
#
loop_
_entity_poly.entity_id
_entity_poly.type
_entity_poly.pdbx_seq_one_letter_code
_entity_poly.pdbx_strand_id
1 'polypeptide(L)'
;MQEKAYCIFEYSKTYSVTVVQRPFRTKFRKEPPHRHNISRLVKQFQDIGCLCKNKSTGRKETKPEVVQRIRDSFLWSISKSTRRAGAELAIPHTTVWCVLRKCLQFKPYRYQMVQALKPTV
;
A
#
# COMPACT_ATOMS: atom_id res chain seq x y z
N MET A 1 17.11 3.72 13.00
CA MET A 1 17.45 2.36 13.51
C MET A 1 18.40 2.44 14.69
N GLN A 2 19.55 3.11 14.53
CA GLN A 2 20.59 3.22 15.57
C GLN A 2 20.07 3.69 16.95
N GLU A 3 19.22 4.72 16.99
CA GLU A 3 18.62 5.22 18.24
C GLU A 3 17.78 4.14 18.97
N LYS A 4 16.91 3.42 18.25
CA LYS A 4 16.06 2.36 18.82
C LYS A 4 16.89 1.18 19.31
N ALA A 5 17.89 0.78 18.52
CA ALA A 5 18.81 -0.30 18.87
C ALA A 5 19.61 0.04 20.13
N TYR A 6 20.09 1.29 20.23
CA TYR A 6 20.75 1.78 21.44
C TYR A 6 19.86 1.70 22.67
N CYS A 7 18.59 2.16 22.56
CA CYS A 7 17.65 2.08 23.68
C CYS A 7 17.46 0.64 24.19
N ILE A 8 17.35 -0.34 23.29
CA ILE A 8 17.17 -1.75 23.68
C ILE A 8 18.45 -2.33 24.28
N PHE A 9 19.61 -1.99 23.71
CA PHE A 9 20.91 -2.43 24.22
C PHE A 9 21.22 -1.88 25.61
N GLU A 10 20.91 -0.62 25.88
CA GLU A 10 21.05 -0.05 27.22
C GLU A 10 20.00 -0.62 28.18
N TYR A 11 18.79 -0.89 27.67
CA TYR A 11 17.73 -1.53 28.46
C TYR A 11 18.10 -2.96 28.87
N SER A 12 18.74 -3.74 28.01
CA SER A 12 19.14 -5.11 28.34
C SER A 12 20.21 -5.18 29.43
N LYS A 13 21.02 -4.13 29.57
CA LYS A 13 22.02 -4.02 30.64
C LYS A 13 21.42 -3.59 31.97
N THR A 14 20.52 -2.62 31.94
CA THR A 14 20.10 -1.87 33.13
C THR A 14 18.69 -2.19 33.60
N TYR A 15 17.85 -2.78 32.74
CA TYR A 15 16.43 -3.07 32.94
C TYR A 15 15.57 -1.86 33.36
N SER A 16 16.11 -0.64 33.24
CA SER A 16 15.47 0.58 33.74
C SER A 16 15.35 1.64 32.67
N VAL A 17 14.11 2.10 32.41
CA VAL A 17 13.81 3.10 31.39
C VAL A 17 14.49 4.45 31.68
N THR A 18 14.47 4.89 32.94
CA THR A 18 15.06 6.18 33.35
C THR A 18 16.56 6.21 33.10
N VAL A 19 17.22 5.07 33.30
CA VAL A 19 18.66 4.91 33.08
C VAL A 19 19.00 4.86 31.59
N VAL A 20 18.08 4.47 30.71
CA VAL A 20 18.25 4.56 29.25
C VAL A 20 18.09 5.99 28.73
N GLN A 21 17.13 6.76 29.27
CA GLN A 21 16.81 8.10 28.78
C GLN A 21 17.92 9.14 29.04
N ARG A 22 18.61 9.04 30.19
CA ARG A 22 19.70 9.95 30.57
C ARG A 22 20.89 9.92 29.60
N PRO A 23 21.54 8.76 29.32
CA PRO A 23 22.65 8.66 28.38
C PRO A 23 22.21 8.88 26.93
N PHE A 24 20.95 8.59 26.60
CA PHE A 24 20.40 8.89 25.27
C PHE A 24 20.48 10.38 24.94
N ARG A 25 20.15 11.26 25.90
CA ARG A 25 20.26 12.72 25.74
C ARG A 25 21.70 13.14 25.42
N THR A 26 22.67 12.63 26.18
CA THR A 26 24.09 12.97 25.98
C THR A 26 24.61 12.50 24.63
N LYS A 27 24.25 11.27 24.22
CA LYS A 27 24.76 10.64 23.00
C LYS A 27 24.15 11.19 21.72
N PHE A 28 22.83 11.34 21.68
CA PHE A 28 22.09 11.74 20.47
C PHE A 28 21.71 13.22 20.43
N ARG A 29 21.89 13.96 21.55
CA ARG A 29 21.49 15.38 21.69
C ARG A 29 20.04 15.64 21.27
N LYS A 30 19.17 14.66 21.53
CA LYS A 30 17.74 14.70 21.23
C LYS A 30 16.94 14.36 22.48
N GLU A 31 15.68 14.77 22.48
CA GLU A 31 14.76 14.39 23.53
C GLU A 31 14.56 12.87 23.53
N PRO A 32 14.67 12.20 24.69
CA PRO A 32 14.63 10.75 24.75
C PRO A 32 13.21 10.24 24.50
N PRO A 33 13.06 9.02 23.98
CA PRO A 33 11.74 8.46 23.74
C PRO A 33 10.97 8.31 25.05
N HIS A 34 9.67 8.59 25.01
CA HIS A 34 8.77 8.39 26.16
C HIS A 34 8.84 6.95 26.70
N ARG A 35 8.62 6.76 28.01
CA ARG A 35 8.65 5.45 28.68
C ARG A 35 7.89 4.36 27.93
N HIS A 36 6.64 4.63 27.57
CA HIS A 36 5.79 3.70 26.80
C HIS A 36 6.39 3.30 25.46
N ASN A 37 7.10 4.21 24.76
CA ASN A 37 7.76 3.88 23.50
C ASN A 37 8.93 2.93 23.73
N ILE A 38 9.72 3.13 24.79
CA ILE A 38 10.83 2.23 25.13
C ILE A 38 10.30 0.83 25.47
N SER A 39 9.28 0.73 26.32
CA SER A 39 8.65 -0.56 26.65
C SER A 39 8.07 -1.24 25.40
N ARG A 40 7.44 -0.49 24.50
CA ARG A 40 6.92 -1.01 23.23
C ARG A 40 8.03 -1.53 22.32
N LEU A 41 9.16 -0.83 22.25
CA LEU A 41 10.32 -1.27 21.45
C LEU A 41 10.91 -2.57 21.99
N VAL A 42 11.06 -2.69 23.31
CA VAL A 42 11.56 -3.92 23.96
C VAL A 42 10.61 -5.08 23.68
N LYS A 43 9.29 -4.87 23.88
CA LYS A 43 8.29 -5.90 23.59
C LYS A 43 8.28 -6.31 22.11
N GLN A 44 8.32 -5.33 21.20
CA GLN A 44 8.41 -5.60 19.76
C GLN A 44 9.65 -6.43 19.41
N PHE A 45 10.78 -6.16 20.07
CA PHE A 45 12.01 -6.93 19.88
C PHE A 45 11.90 -8.35 20.42
N GLN A 46 11.32 -8.54 21.60
CA GLN A 46 11.10 -9.86 22.20
C GLN A 46 10.13 -10.72 21.39
N ASP A 47 9.04 -10.13 20.90
CA ASP A 47 7.99 -10.85 20.19
C ASP A 47 8.39 -11.19 18.73
N ILE A 48 9.00 -10.24 18.01
CA ILE A 48 9.21 -10.32 16.55
C ILE A 48 10.70 -10.42 16.18
N GLY A 49 11.62 -9.97 17.03
CA GLY A 49 13.06 -9.88 16.73
C GLY A 49 13.46 -8.75 15.76
N CYS A 50 12.50 -8.01 15.17
CA CYS A 50 12.76 -6.91 14.22
C CYS A 50 12.27 -5.58 14.80
N LEU A 51 13.12 -4.55 14.74
CA LEU A 51 12.75 -3.14 15.04
C LEU A 51 12.26 -2.37 13.82
N CYS A 52 12.06 -3.12 12.75
CA CYS A 52 11.66 -2.68 11.44
C CYS A 52 10.25 -2.11 11.52
N LYS A 53 9.98 -1.04 10.77
CA LYS A 53 8.62 -0.54 10.65
C LYS A 53 7.79 -1.61 9.94
N ASN A 54 6.72 -2.07 10.57
CA ASN A 54 5.79 -3.01 9.92
C ASN A 54 5.25 -2.38 8.63
N LYS A 55 4.99 -3.23 7.63
CA LYS A 55 4.31 -2.79 6.41
C LYS A 55 2.99 -2.12 6.81
N SER A 56 2.80 -0.89 6.35
CA SER A 56 1.50 -0.24 6.49
C SER A 56 0.52 -0.99 5.62
N THR A 57 -0.66 -1.30 6.14
CA THR A 57 -1.72 -2.03 5.40
C THR A 57 -2.24 -1.25 4.19
N GLY A 58 -1.80 0.00 4.00
CA GLY A 58 -2.05 0.77 2.78
C GLY A 58 -3.54 1.06 2.54
N ARG A 59 -3.83 1.58 1.35
CA ARG A 59 -5.22 1.74 0.89
C ARG A 59 -5.80 0.36 0.59
N LYS A 60 -6.98 0.05 1.14
CA LYS A 60 -7.67 -1.21 0.88
C LYS A 60 -7.88 -1.40 -0.63
N GLU A 61 -7.54 -2.58 -1.12
CA GLU A 61 -7.81 -2.98 -2.49
C GLU A 61 -9.31 -3.22 -2.71
N THR A 62 -9.74 -3.10 -3.95
CA THR A 62 -11.13 -3.41 -4.34
C THR A 62 -11.40 -4.90 -4.14
N LYS A 63 -12.58 -5.25 -3.59
CA LYS A 63 -12.99 -6.65 -3.37
C LYS A 63 -12.88 -7.46 -4.68
N PRO A 64 -12.40 -8.72 -4.63
CA PRO A 64 -12.19 -9.54 -5.84
C PRO A 64 -13.49 -9.77 -6.62
N GLU A 65 -14.63 -9.92 -5.94
CA GLU A 65 -15.96 -10.05 -6.57
C GLU A 65 -16.30 -8.86 -7.47
N VAL A 66 -16.00 -7.64 -7.02
CA VAL A 66 -16.28 -6.42 -7.77
C VAL A 66 -15.36 -6.33 -8.99
N VAL A 67 -14.12 -6.78 -8.85
CA VAL A 67 -13.15 -6.85 -9.96
C VAL A 67 -13.63 -7.83 -11.04
N GLN A 68 -14.16 -8.99 -10.65
CA GLN A 68 -14.72 -9.98 -11.57
C GLN A 68 -15.94 -9.42 -12.32
N ARG A 69 -16.90 -8.81 -11.62
CA ARG A 69 -18.08 -8.19 -12.26
C ARG A 69 -17.70 -7.14 -13.31
N ILE A 70 -16.70 -6.31 -13.00
CA ILE A 70 -16.17 -5.33 -13.95
C ILE A 70 -15.56 -6.07 -15.15
N ARG A 71 -14.71 -7.08 -14.91
CA ARG A 71 -14.06 -7.87 -15.95
C ARG A 71 -15.08 -8.50 -16.89
N ASP A 72 -16.06 -9.23 -16.36
CA ASP A 72 -17.07 -9.92 -17.15
C ASP A 72 -17.81 -8.95 -18.05
N SER A 73 -18.30 -7.85 -17.48
CA SER A 73 -19.04 -6.86 -18.24
C SER A 73 -18.17 -6.22 -19.36
N PHE A 74 -16.84 -6.12 -19.21
CA PHE A 74 -15.93 -5.64 -20.28
C PHE A 74 -15.52 -6.74 -21.28
N LEU A 75 -15.59 -8.02 -20.91
CA LEU A 75 -15.46 -9.12 -21.86
C LEU A 75 -16.69 -9.21 -22.77
N TRP A 76 -17.89 -8.99 -22.21
CA TRP A 76 -19.14 -8.94 -22.99
C TRP A 76 -19.21 -7.76 -23.95
N SER A 77 -18.68 -6.60 -23.56
CA SER A 77 -18.59 -5.43 -24.42
C SER A 77 -17.30 -4.66 -24.15
N ILE A 78 -16.31 -4.87 -25.03
CA ILE A 78 -14.97 -4.30 -24.89
C ILE A 78 -14.97 -2.78 -25.11
N SER A 79 -15.85 -2.28 -25.99
CA SER A 79 -15.94 -0.86 -26.37
C SER A 79 -16.78 0.01 -25.42
N LYS A 80 -17.38 -0.57 -24.38
CA LYS A 80 -18.24 0.18 -23.46
C LYS A 80 -17.46 1.23 -22.65
N SER A 81 -18.13 2.32 -22.30
CA SER A 81 -17.51 3.38 -21.49
C SER A 81 -17.47 3.01 -20.00
N THR A 82 -16.49 3.55 -19.28
CA THR A 82 -16.36 3.37 -17.81
C THR A 82 -17.54 3.94 -17.05
N ARG A 83 -18.13 5.05 -17.53
CA ARG A 83 -19.34 5.66 -16.95
C ARG A 83 -20.56 4.74 -17.11
N ARG A 84 -20.75 4.18 -18.32
CA ARG A 84 -21.85 3.25 -18.59
C ARG A 84 -21.73 1.98 -17.75
N ALA A 85 -20.54 1.37 -17.71
CA ALA A 85 -20.28 0.21 -16.87
C ALA A 85 -20.49 0.49 -15.38
N GLY A 86 -20.16 1.70 -14.90
CA GLY A 86 -20.44 2.11 -13.53
C GLY A 86 -21.93 2.23 -13.22
N ALA A 87 -22.70 2.80 -14.14
CA ALA A 87 -24.15 2.89 -14.01
C ALA A 87 -24.83 1.51 -13.99
N GLU A 88 -24.45 0.62 -14.91
CA GLU A 88 -25.01 -0.74 -15.01
C GLU A 88 -24.68 -1.61 -13.79
N LEU A 89 -23.47 -1.50 -13.25
CA LEU A 89 -23.01 -2.30 -12.11
C LEU A 89 -23.28 -1.65 -10.74
N ALA A 90 -23.88 -0.45 -10.72
CA ALA A 90 -24.01 0.39 -9.52
C ALA A 90 -22.67 0.64 -8.79
N ILE A 91 -21.59 0.84 -9.56
CA ILE A 91 -20.23 1.10 -9.04
C ILE A 91 -19.81 2.53 -9.44
N PRO A 92 -19.15 3.31 -8.56
CA PRO A 92 -18.58 4.59 -8.93
C PRO A 92 -17.62 4.47 -10.13
N HIS A 93 -17.78 5.32 -11.14
CA HIS A 93 -16.97 5.25 -12.37
C HIS A 93 -15.45 5.34 -12.12
N THR A 94 -15.03 6.03 -11.05
CA THR A 94 -13.63 6.15 -10.62
C THR A 94 -13.06 4.82 -10.14
N THR A 95 -13.87 3.99 -9.49
CA THR A 95 -13.52 2.63 -9.06
C THR A 95 -13.39 1.73 -10.29
N VAL A 96 -14.33 1.80 -11.22
CA VAL A 96 -14.26 1.08 -12.50
C VAL A 96 -12.98 1.43 -13.24
N TRP A 97 -12.66 2.71 -13.36
CA TRP A 97 -11.43 3.18 -14.00
C TRP A 97 -10.16 2.72 -13.26
N CYS A 98 -10.14 2.79 -11.92
CA CYS A 98 -9.01 2.28 -11.12
C CYS A 98 -8.80 0.78 -11.32
N VAL A 99 -9.87 -0.02 -11.29
CA VAL A 99 -9.82 -1.48 -11.45
C VAL A 99 -9.30 -1.84 -12.84
N LEU A 100 -9.79 -1.18 -13.89
CA LEU A 100 -9.32 -1.42 -15.26
C LEU A 100 -7.82 -1.16 -15.41
N ARG A 101 -7.32 -0.06 -14.82
CA ARG A 101 -5.92 0.37 -14.99
C ARG A 101 -4.94 -0.34 -14.05
N LYS A 102 -5.31 -0.57 -12.78
CA LYS A 102 -4.40 -1.08 -11.73
C LYS A 102 -4.55 -2.56 -11.45
N CYS A 103 -5.76 -3.11 -11.53
CA CYS A 103 -6.03 -4.51 -11.21
C CYS A 103 -6.05 -5.40 -12.46
N LEU A 104 -6.86 -5.04 -13.47
CA LEU A 104 -7.02 -5.82 -14.70
C LEU A 104 -5.98 -5.47 -15.77
N GLN A 105 -5.33 -4.31 -15.65
CA GLN A 105 -4.33 -3.77 -16.59
C GLN A 105 -4.80 -3.76 -18.05
N PHE A 106 -6.11 -3.55 -18.29
CA PHE A 106 -6.64 -3.41 -19.64
C PHE A 106 -6.04 -2.18 -20.32
N LYS A 107 -5.43 -2.40 -21.48
CA LYS A 107 -4.92 -1.34 -22.34
C LYS A 107 -6.04 -0.91 -23.29
N PRO A 108 -6.18 0.40 -23.57
CA PRO A 108 -7.13 0.85 -24.57
C PRO A 108 -6.80 0.17 -25.91
N TYR A 109 -7.82 -0.41 -26.55
CA TYR A 109 -7.68 -1.03 -27.86
C TYR A 109 -7.27 0.04 -28.89
N ARG A 110 -6.14 -0.15 -29.57
CA ARG A 110 -5.69 0.74 -30.63
C ARG A 110 -6.32 0.30 -31.94
N TYR A 111 -7.46 0.89 -32.29
CA TYR A 111 -8.07 0.68 -33.61
C TYR A 111 -7.19 1.35 -34.68
N GLN A 112 -6.54 0.56 -35.54
CA GLN A 112 -5.94 1.02 -36.79
C GLN A 112 -6.96 0.78 -37.90
N MET A 113 -7.62 1.84 -38.36
CA MET A 113 -8.53 1.78 -39.50
C MET A 113 -7.68 1.77 -40.77
N VAL A 114 -7.43 0.60 -41.35
CA VAL A 114 -6.74 0.48 -42.64
C VAL A 114 -7.81 0.52 -43.73
N GLN A 115 -7.83 1.59 -44.52
CA GLN A 115 -8.72 1.71 -45.66
C GLN A 115 -8.25 0.73 -46.74
N ALA A 116 -9.08 -0.24 -47.12
CA ALA A 116 -8.79 -1.08 -48.28
C ALA A 116 -8.94 -0.22 -49.55
N LEU A 117 -7.83 0.03 -50.24
CA LEU A 117 -7.87 0.67 -51.56
C LEU A 117 -8.49 -0.33 -52.54
N LYS A 118 -9.60 0.06 -53.17
CA LYS A 118 -10.13 -0.69 -54.31
C LYS A 118 -9.19 -0.47 -55.51
N PRO A 119 -8.85 -1.51 -56.28
CA PRO A 119 -8.07 -1.31 -57.49
C PRO A 119 -8.86 -0.43 -58.46
N THR A 120 -8.22 0.64 -58.91
CA THR A 120 -8.70 1.47 -60.02
C THR A 120 -8.65 0.62 -61.28
N VAL A 121 -9.82 0.35 -61.86
CA VAL A 121 -9.97 -0.23 -63.20
C VAL A 121 -9.85 0.90 -64.22
#